data_AF-A0A3A9VJI4-F1
#
_entry.id   AF-A0A3A9VJI4-F1
#
_cell.length_a   1.000
_cell.length_b   1.000
_cell.length_c   1.000
_cell.angle_alpha   90.00
_cell.angle_beta   90.00
_cell.angle_gamma   90.00
#
_symmetry.space_group_name_H-M   'P 1'
#
loop_
_entity.id
_entity.type
_entity.pdbx_description
1 polymer ?
#
loop_
_entity_poly.entity_id
_entity_poly.type
_entity_poly.pdbx_seq_one_letter_code
_entity_poly.pdbx_strand_id
1 'polypeptide(L)'
;MGANHNIKRYGELWPDYRIEHGLKILEQLKQWIVISGGWAWHFMSEHNHTEYKHAHDHKDIDIFVNPKHVPQVMSVLLEQGFQKVWTRYDYLPSQENFRRYEKIDWLESGKQIRITIDFFESASVETITVNGWKIVAPKTLLGYYSSIHSSDKCWAVKAASKLLNQGKDPVGNTLLSKKPLK
;
A
#
# COMPACT_ATOMS: atom_id res chain seq x y z
N MET A 1 -7.62 22.86 -1.47
CA MET A 1 -8.97 22.27 -1.60
C MET A 1 -8.83 20.95 -2.33
N GLY A 2 -8.94 19.82 -1.62
CA GLY A 2 -8.78 18.49 -2.23
C GLY A 2 -9.92 18.21 -3.21
N ALA A 3 -9.61 17.58 -4.35
CA ALA A 3 -10.62 17.24 -5.35
C ALA A 3 -11.77 16.45 -4.71
N ASN A 4 -13.02 16.82 -5.04
CA ASN A 4 -14.19 16.09 -4.59
C ASN A 4 -14.09 14.63 -5.05
N HIS A 5 -14.44 13.70 -4.16
CA HIS A 5 -14.36 12.27 -4.43
C HIS A 5 -15.25 11.94 -5.62
N ASN A 6 -14.67 11.46 -6.72
CA ASN A 6 -15.42 11.19 -7.93
C ASN A 6 -16.14 9.85 -7.82
N ILE A 7 -17.36 9.88 -7.27
CA ILE A 7 -18.21 8.71 -7.08
C ILE A 7 -18.54 8.01 -8.42
N LYS A 8 -18.45 8.72 -9.56
CA LYS A 8 -18.72 8.13 -10.89
C LYS A 8 -17.72 7.04 -11.28
N ARG A 9 -16.54 7.00 -10.64
CA ARG A 9 -15.49 6.00 -10.87
C ARG A 9 -15.64 4.76 -9.96
N TYR A 10 -16.71 4.71 -9.15
CA TYR A 10 -17.00 3.58 -8.28
C TYR A 10 -17.28 2.32 -9.11
N GLY A 11 -16.35 1.37 -9.05
CA GLY A 11 -16.40 0.14 -9.85
C GLY A 11 -15.23 0.00 -10.82
N GLU A 12 -14.39 1.03 -10.98
CA GLU A 12 -13.14 0.86 -11.70
C GLU A 12 -12.23 -0.16 -11.02
N LEU A 13 -11.76 -1.11 -11.83
CA LEU A 13 -10.85 -2.16 -11.40
C LEU A 13 -9.41 -1.75 -11.62
N TRP A 14 -8.53 -2.18 -10.72
CA TRP A 14 -7.12 -2.27 -11.04
C TRP A 14 -6.91 -3.37 -12.09
N PRO A 15 -6.07 -3.13 -13.12
CA PRO A 15 -5.67 -4.20 -14.02
C PRO A 15 -4.81 -5.24 -13.28
N ASP A 16 -5.04 -6.53 -13.55
CA ASP A 16 -4.37 -7.65 -12.87
C ASP A 16 -2.84 -7.55 -12.93
N TYR A 17 -2.29 -7.19 -14.11
CA TYR A 17 -0.85 -7.01 -14.30
C TYR A 17 -0.22 -6.04 -13.27
N ARG A 18 -0.97 -5.04 -12.78
CA ARG A 18 -0.44 -4.08 -11.81
C ARG A 18 -0.26 -4.73 -10.44
N ILE A 19 -1.20 -5.60 -10.07
CA ILE A 19 -1.15 -6.36 -8.84
C ILE A 19 -0.02 -7.39 -8.94
N GLU A 20 0.05 -8.15 -10.04
CA GLU A 20 1.07 -9.17 -10.27
C GLU A 20 2.49 -8.61 -10.21
N HIS A 21 2.78 -7.51 -10.92
CA HIS A 21 4.10 -6.90 -10.89
C HIS A 21 4.46 -6.32 -9.51
N GLY A 22 3.47 -5.78 -8.77
CA GLY A 22 3.68 -5.34 -7.40
C GLY A 22 3.97 -6.50 -6.45
N LEU A 23 3.19 -7.58 -6.53
CA LEU A 23 3.42 -8.80 -5.75
C LEU A 23 4.79 -9.42 -6.02
N LYS A 24 5.24 -9.42 -7.30
CA LYS A 24 6.55 -9.97 -7.68
C LYS A 24 7.71 -9.32 -6.94
N ILE A 25 7.72 -7.99 -6.80
CA ILE A 25 8.77 -7.30 -6.03
C ILE A 25 8.54 -7.45 -4.52
N LEU A 26 7.30 -7.40 -4.06
CA LEU A 26 6.98 -7.56 -2.65
C LEU A 26 7.43 -8.92 -2.12
N GLU A 27 7.27 -10.00 -2.88
CA GLU A 27 7.67 -11.35 -2.43
C GLU A 27 9.19 -11.45 -2.22
N GLN A 28 9.99 -10.76 -3.05
CA GLN A 28 11.44 -10.69 -2.88
C GLN A 28 11.86 -9.90 -1.63
N LEU A 29 11.04 -8.93 -1.22
CA LEU A 29 11.32 -8.05 -0.09
C LEU A 29 10.72 -8.53 1.24
N LYS A 30 9.76 -9.46 1.17
CA LYS A 30 8.86 -9.90 2.26
C LYS A 30 9.49 -10.10 3.63
N GLN A 31 10.70 -10.67 3.67
CA GLN A 31 11.37 -10.97 4.94
C GLN A 31 11.89 -9.72 5.69
N TRP A 32 12.03 -8.58 5.00
CA TRP A 32 12.63 -7.36 5.54
C TRP A 32 11.66 -6.20 5.70
N ILE A 33 10.46 -6.32 5.16
CA ILE A 33 9.51 -5.22 5.04
C ILE A 33 8.26 -5.44 5.88
N VAL A 34 7.56 -4.34 6.12
CA VAL A 34 6.20 -4.31 6.65
C VAL A 34 5.34 -3.56 5.64
N ILE A 35 4.28 -4.18 5.16
CA ILE A 35 3.38 -3.56 4.17
C ILE A 35 2.48 -2.53 4.83
N SER A 36 2.30 -1.38 4.18
CA SER A 36 1.44 -0.28 4.60
C SER A 36 0.47 0.13 3.47
N GLY A 37 -0.25 1.22 3.67
CA GLY A 37 -1.06 1.87 2.65
C GLY A 37 -2.19 0.99 2.10
N GLY A 38 -2.52 1.21 0.82
CA GLY A 38 -3.56 0.45 0.14
C GLY A 38 -3.25 -1.05 0.01
N TRP A 39 -1.96 -1.39 -0.11
CA TRP A 39 -1.48 -2.77 -0.15
C TRP A 39 -1.72 -3.53 1.14
N ALA A 40 -1.62 -2.87 2.30
CA ALA A 40 -1.96 -3.51 3.57
C ALA A 40 -3.46 -3.88 3.63
N TRP A 41 -4.35 -3.00 3.14
CA TRP A 41 -5.79 -3.31 3.04
C TRP A 41 -6.09 -4.46 2.08
N HIS A 42 -5.35 -4.54 0.98
CA HIS A 42 -5.41 -5.68 0.07
C HIS A 42 -5.09 -7.00 0.77
N PHE A 43 -3.96 -7.08 1.48
CA PHE A 43 -3.58 -8.32 2.18
C PHE A 43 -4.50 -8.68 3.35
N MET A 44 -5.15 -7.68 3.95
CA MET A 44 -6.17 -7.89 4.99
C MET A 44 -7.53 -8.32 4.45
N SER A 45 -7.81 -8.10 3.17
CA SER A 45 -9.08 -8.48 2.56
C SER A 45 -9.16 -9.99 2.30
N GLU A 46 -10.35 -10.46 1.96
CA GLU A 46 -10.56 -11.87 1.57
C GLU A 46 -9.64 -12.27 0.41
N HIS A 47 -9.20 -13.52 0.39
CA HIS A 47 -8.34 -13.99 -0.70
C HIS A 47 -9.09 -13.97 -2.04
N ASN A 48 -8.40 -13.62 -3.14
CA ASN A 48 -8.94 -13.52 -4.50
C ASN A 48 -10.17 -12.60 -4.65
N HIS A 49 -10.23 -11.54 -3.85
CA HIS A 49 -11.26 -10.52 -4.00
C HIS A 49 -11.03 -9.65 -5.24
N THR A 50 -12.07 -8.94 -5.65
CA THR A 50 -12.01 -7.98 -6.76
C THR A 50 -11.33 -6.68 -6.34
N GLU A 51 -10.28 -6.29 -7.06
CA GLU A 51 -9.52 -5.07 -6.78
C GLU A 51 -10.15 -3.81 -7.35
N TYR A 52 -11.04 -3.18 -6.58
CA TYR A 52 -11.56 -1.85 -6.92
C TYR A 52 -10.56 -0.76 -6.55
N LYS A 53 -10.32 0.20 -7.46
CA LYS A 53 -9.45 1.37 -7.19
C LYS A 53 -9.91 2.22 -6.00
N HIS A 54 -11.20 2.17 -5.68
CA HIS A 54 -11.78 2.86 -4.52
C HIS A 54 -11.84 2.01 -3.25
N ALA A 55 -11.58 0.70 -3.35
CA ALA A 55 -11.39 -0.16 -2.18
C ALA A 55 -9.94 -0.05 -1.70
N HIS A 56 -9.00 -0.37 -2.59
CA HIS A 56 -7.56 -0.39 -2.33
C HIS A 56 -6.82 0.50 -3.31
N ASP A 57 -5.96 1.38 -2.80
CA ASP A 57 -5.07 2.15 -3.65
C ASP A 57 -3.79 1.33 -3.93
N HIS A 58 -3.66 0.87 -5.17
CA HIS A 58 -2.47 0.14 -5.67
C HIS A 58 -1.62 1.02 -6.57
N LYS A 59 -1.70 2.35 -6.40
CA LYS A 59 -0.91 3.27 -7.22
C LYS A 59 0.57 3.19 -6.91
N ASP A 60 0.89 3.31 -5.63
CA ASP A 60 2.21 3.29 -5.04
C ASP A 60 2.22 2.14 -4.01
N ILE A 61 3.38 1.48 -3.82
CA ILE A 61 3.58 0.42 -2.82
C ILE A 61 4.21 1.06 -1.58
N ASP A 62 3.48 1.12 -0.47
CA ASP A 62 3.97 1.69 0.78
C ASP A 62 4.58 0.59 1.67
N ILE A 63 5.86 0.74 2.05
CA ILE A 63 6.57 -0.19 2.92
C ILE A 63 7.31 0.52 4.04
N PHE A 64 7.25 -0.07 5.24
CA PHE A 64 8.19 0.26 6.32
C PHE A 64 9.32 -0.74 6.36
N VAL A 65 10.53 -0.25 6.59
CA VAL A 65 11.74 -1.06 6.69
C VAL A 65 12.47 -0.71 7.98
N ASN A 66 12.83 -1.74 8.74
CA ASN A 66 13.69 -1.53 9.91
C ASN A 66 15.05 -1.00 9.44
N PRO A 67 15.63 0.03 10.09
CA PRO A 67 16.93 0.60 9.69
C PRO A 67 18.04 -0.46 9.46
N LYS A 68 18.04 -1.56 10.23
CA LYS A 68 19.01 -2.66 10.09
C LYS A 68 18.87 -3.48 8.78
N HIS A 69 17.73 -3.35 8.10
CA HIS A 69 17.41 -4.08 6.86
C HIS A 69 17.41 -3.18 5.62
N VAL A 70 17.66 -1.87 5.79
CA VAL A 70 17.73 -0.90 4.69
C VAL A 70 18.73 -1.34 3.61
N PRO A 71 19.97 -1.79 3.93
CA PRO A 71 20.92 -2.21 2.90
C PRO A 71 20.42 -3.38 2.05
N GLN A 72 19.75 -4.36 2.66
CA GLN A 72 19.23 -5.55 1.98
C GLN A 72 18.11 -5.18 1.01
N VAL A 73 17.14 -4.38 1.48
CA VAL A 73 16.04 -3.91 0.63
C VAL A 73 16.56 -3.06 -0.52
N MET A 74 17.50 -2.14 -0.25
CA MET A 74 18.12 -1.33 -1.31
C MET A 74 18.86 -2.17 -2.35
N SER A 75 19.62 -3.20 -1.93
CA SER A 75 20.32 -4.09 -2.87
C SER A 75 19.33 -4.75 -3.82
N VAL A 76 18.26 -5.34 -3.28
CA VAL A 76 17.23 -5.99 -4.11
C VAL A 76 16.55 -5.00 -5.03
N LEU A 77 16.19 -3.81 -4.55
CA LEU A 77 15.58 -2.79 -5.41
C LEU A 77 16.49 -2.40 -6.59
N LEU A 78 17.77 -2.16 -6.33
CA LEU A 78 18.74 -1.80 -7.37
C LEU A 78 18.99 -2.95 -8.35
N GLU A 79 19.15 -4.18 -7.85
CA GLU A 79 19.29 -5.40 -8.67
C GLU A 79 18.06 -5.65 -9.56
N GLN A 80 16.87 -5.32 -9.05
CA GLN A 80 15.62 -5.40 -9.81
C GLN A 80 15.42 -4.21 -10.76
N GLY A 81 16.36 -3.26 -10.82
CA GLY A 81 16.34 -2.12 -11.74
C GLY A 81 15.50 -0.94 -11.29
N PHE A 82 15.17 -0.83 -10.00
CA PHE A 82 14.56 0.37 -9.45
C PHE A 82 15.58 1.49 -9.32
N GLN A 83 15.12 2.72 -9.55
CA GLN A 83 15.93 3.93 -9.43
C GLN A 83 15.35 4.83 -8.34
N LYS A 84 16.23 5.46 -7.55
CA LYS A 84 15.80 6.48 -6.58
C LYS A 84 15.20 7.66 -7.33
N VAL A 85 14.01 8.07 -6.94
CA VAL A 85 13.34 9.28 -7.40
C VAL A 85 13.29 10.27 -6.25
N TRP A 86 13.77 11.48 -6.50
CA TRP A 86 13.73 12.57 -5.52
C TRP A 86 12.34 13.20 -5.51
N THR A 87 11.80 13.35 -4.31
CA THR A 87 10.50 13.98 -4.08
C THR A 87 10.69 15.26 -3.27
N ARG A 88 9.62 16.04 -3.16
CA ARG A 88 9.59 17.19 -2.24
C ARG A 88 9.78 16.78 -0.77
N TYR A 89 9.50 15.53 -0.42
CA TYR A 89 9.57 15.03 0.96
C TYR A 89 11.01 14.73 1.39
N ASP A 90 11.91 14.44 0.44
CA ASP A 90 13.34 14.24 0.73
C ASP A 90 14.02 15.49 1.31
N TYR A 91 13.43 16.68 1.12
CA TYR A 91 13.97 17.96 1.57
C TYR A 91 13.28 18.51 2.84
N LEU A 92 12.26 17.81 3.35
CA LEU A 92 11.56 18.23 4.55
C LEU A 92 12.24 17.65 5.79
N PRO A 93 12.47 18.44 6.85
CA PRO A 93 12.91 17.91 8.13
C PRO A 93 11.82 16.99 8.68
N SER A 94 12.07 15.69 8.65
CA SER A 94 11.18 14.67 9.21
C SER A 94 11.99 13.66 10.01
N GLN A 95 11.33 13.08 11.03
CA GLN A 95 11.94 12.03 11.86
C GLN A 95 12.01 10.69 11.13
N GLU A 96 11.24 10.53 10.06
CA GLU A 96 11.18 9.31 9.25
C GLU A 96 11.96 9.52 7.96
N ASN A 97 12.96 8.68 7.72
CA ASN A 97 13.73 8.76 6.48
C ASN A 97 12.90 8.16 5.34
N PHE A 98 12.33 9.04 4.52
CA PHE A 98 11.52 8.69 3.36
C PHE A 98 12.38 8.57 2.11
N ARG A 99 12.10 7.55 1.28
CA ARG A 99 12.72 7.37 -0.03
C ARG A 99 11.67 6.86 -1.01
N ARG A 100 11.72 7.34 -2.25
CA ARG A 100 10.92 6.79 -3.35
C ARG A 100 11.79 6.08 -4.36
N TYR A 101 11.36 4.91 -4.80
CA TYR A 101 11.98 4.15 -5.85
C TYR A 101 10.99 3.86 -6.97
N GLU A 102 11.39 4.04 -8.22
CA GLU A 102 10.54 3.76 -9.38
C GLU A 102 11.25 2.80 -10.33
N LYS A 103 10.46 1.90 -10.91
CA LYS A 103 10.87 1.04 -12.03
C LYS A 103 9.88 1.19 -13.17
N ILE A 104 10.43 1.32 -14.36
CA ILE A 104 9.68 1.16 -15.61
C ILE A 104 9.82 -0.30 -16.04
N ASP A 105 8.69 -0.94 -16.32
CA ASP A 105 8.63 -2.30 -16.85
C ASP A 105 7.75 -2.32 -18.11
N TRP A 106 7.81 -3.41 -18.87
CA TRP A 106 7.11 -3.54 -20.15
C TRP A 106 6.22 -4.78 -20.14
N LEU A 107 4.94 -4.60 -20.49
CA LEU A 107 4.04 -5.72 -20.74
C LEU A 107 4.35 -6.34 -22.11
N GLU A 108 3.96 -7.61 -22.30
CA GLU A 108 4.06 -8.30 -23.59
C GLU A 108 3.34 -7.54 -24.72
N SER A 109 2.30 -6.78 -24.39
CA SER A 109 1.59 -5.91 -25.33
C SER A 109 2.39 -4.68 -25.78
N GLY A 110 3.63 -4.51 -25.32
CA GLY A 110 4.45 -3.31 -25.55
C GLY A 110 4.04 -2.10 -24.70
N LYS A 111 3.09 -2.26 -23.77
CA LYS A 111 2.65 -1.17 -22.89
C LYS A 111 3.62 -0.99 -21.73
N GLN A 112 4.07 0.23 -21.53
CA GLN A 112 4.90 0.60 -20.39
C GLN A 112 4.08 0.66 -19.10
N ILE A 113 4.64 0.12 -18.02
CA ILE A 113 4.10 0.24 -16.67
C ILE A 113 5.14 0.86 -15.74
N ARG A 114 4.65 1.57 -14.74
CA ARG A 114 5.49 2.11 -13.66
C ARG A 114 5.08 1.47 -12.35
N ILE A 115 6.09 0.98 -11.64
CA ILE A 115 5.99 0.48 -10.26
C ILE A 115 6.69 1.51 -9.39
N THR A 116 5.98 2.05 -8.40
CA THR A 116 6.50 3.03 -7.45
C THR A 116 6.47 2.41 -6.07
N ILE A 117 7.57 2.50 -5.34
CA ILE A 117 7.72 2.03 -3.96
C ILE A 117 8.07 3.23 -3.09
N ASP A 118 7.22 3.49 -2.11
CA ASP A 118 7.42 4.45 -1.04
C ASP A 118 7.97 3.71 0.18
N PHE A 119 9.19 4.08 0.53
CA PHE A 119 10.01 3.42 1.53
C PHE A 119 10.15 4.34 2.74
N PHE A 120 9.73 3.83 3.90
CA PHE A 120 9.79 4.54 5.17
C PHE A 120 10.70 3.78 6.15
N GLU A 121 11.69 4.44 6.71
CA GLU A 121 12.54 3.83 7.75
C GLU A 121 11.86 3.92 9.12
N SER A 122 11.58 2.78 9.75
CA SER A 122 11.07 2.76 11.11
C SER A 122 11.37 1.45 11.83
N ALA A 123 11.76 1.55 13.10
CA ALA A 123 12.08 0.41 13.95
C ALA A 123 10.90 -0.06 14.83
N SER A 124 9.85 0.74 14.96
CA SER A 124 8.84 0.60 16.03
C SER A 124 7.39 0.60 15.53
N VAL A 125 7.15 0.42 14.23
CA VAL A 125 5.79 0.32 13.70
C VAL A 125 5.08 -0.90 14.30
N GLU A 126 3.87 -0.69 14.80
CA GLU A 126 3.02 -1.79 15.27
C GLU A 126 2.56 -2.63 14.07
N THR A 127 2.72 -3.95 14.17
CA THR A 127 2.44 -4.86 13.07
C THR A 127 1.55 -6.02 13.49
N ILE A 128 0.85 -6.58 12.50
CA ILE A 128 0.20 -7.89 12.59
C ILE A 128 0.70 -8.78 11.46
N THR A 129 0.48 -10.09 11.58
CA THR A 129 0.79 -11.05 10.50
C THR A 129 -0.51 -11.53 9.88
N VAL A 130 -0.65 -11.38 8.57
CA VAL A 130 -1.81 -11.84 7.80
C VAL A 130 -1.32 -12.59 6.56
N ASN A 131 -1.75 -13.83 6.38
CA ASN A 131 -1.39 -14.66 5.23
C ASN A 131 0.14 -14.74 4.97
N GLY A 132 0.95 -14.78 6.04
CA GLY A 132 2.41 -14.80 5.96
C GLY A 132 3.08 -13.46 5.66
N TRP A 133 2.32 -12.36 5.60
CA TRP A 133 2.83 -11.00 5.43
C TRP A 133 2.84 -10.25 6.76
N LYS A 134 3.91 -9.53 7.04
CA LYS A 134 3.92 -8.50 8.08
C LYS A 134 3.30 -7.24 7.51
N ILE A 135 2.25 -6.76 8.16
CA ILE A 135 1.53 -5.57 7.75
C ILE A 135 1.39 -4.61 8.93
N VAL A 136 1.26 -3.31 8.66
CA VAL A 136 0.95 -2.32 9.69
C VAL A 136 -0.40 -2.67 10.33
N ALA A 137 -0.46 -2.63 11.67
CA ALA A 137 -1.67 -2.93 12.41
C ALA A 137 -2.82 -1.96 12.01
N PRO A 138 -4.08 -2.43 11.88
CA PRO A 138 -5.19 -1.63 11.37
C PRO A 138 -5.38 -0.27 12.07
N LYS A 139 -5.22 -0.22 13.39
CA LYS A 139 -5.36 1.03 14.16
C LYS A 139 -4.27 2.05 13.80
N THR A 140 -3.02 1.58 13.76
CA THR A 140 -1.86 2.38 13.36
C THR A 140 -1.98 2.85 11.90
N LEU A 141 -2.41 1.95 11.01
CA LEU A 141 -2.62 2.24 9.59
C LEU A 141 -3.72 3.31 9.37
N LEU A 142 -4.83 3.23 10.10
CA LEU A 142 -5.87 4.28 10.09
C LEU A 142 -5.34 5.65 10.59
N GLY A 143 -4.42 5.64 11.54
CA GLY A 143 -3.75 6.85 12.02
C GLY A 143 -3.05 7.62 10.90
N TYR A 144 -2.43 6.92 9.94
CA TYR A 144 -1.75 7.57 8.81
C TYR A 144 -2.69 8.26 7.81
N TYR A 145 -3.92 7.78 7.66
CA TYR A 145 -4.91 8.41 6.77
C TYR A 145 -5.52 9.70 7.35
N SER A 146 -5.47 9.87 8.68
CA SER A 146 -5.96 11.09 9.33
C SER A 146 -5.13 12.33 8.99
N SER A 147 -3.88 12.14 8.52
CA SER A 147 -2.94 13.21 8.18
C SER A 147 -2.70 13.40 6.68
N ILE A 148 -3.10 12.46 5.81
CA ILE A 148 -2.81 12.46 4.37
C ILE A 148 -4.11 12.53 3.56
N HIS A 149 -4.29 13.60 2.79
CA HIS A 149 -5.52 13.84 2.03
C HIS A 149 -5.78 12.81 0.92
N SER A 150 -7.05 12.38 0.81
CA SER A 150 -7.74 11.66 -0.29
C SER A 150 -7.95 10.16 -0.15
N SER A 151 -7.18 9.46 0.70
CA SER A 151 -7.33 8.03 0.96
C SER A 151 -8.20 7.69 2.18
N ASP A 152 -8.56 8.70 2.98
CA ASP A 152 -9.66 8.67 3.96
C ASP A 152 -11.03 8.30 3.34
N LYS A 153 -11.12 8.40 2.01
CA LYS A 153 -12.34 8.13 1.25
C LYS A 153 -12.41 6.71 0.69
N CYS A 154 -11.33 5.93 0.75
CA CYS A 154 -11.30 4.52 0.36
C CYS A 154 -12.28 3.71 1.21
N TRP A 155 -12.99 2.76 0.59
CA TRP A 155 -14.02 1.99 1.30
C TRP A 155 -13.41 1.08 2.36
N ALA A 156 -12.25 0.48 2.10
CA ALA A 156 -11.54 -0.33 3.08
C ALA A 156 -11.22 0.46 4.36
N VAL A 157 -10.75 1.70 4.21
CA VAL A 157 -10.46 2.62 5.35
C VAL A 157 -11.74 2.92 6.15
N LYS A 158 -12.84 3.25 5.48
CA LYS A 158 -14.13 3.52 6.14
C LYS A 158 -14.70 2.28 6.82
N ALA A 159 -14.63 1.13 6.16
CA ALA A 159 -15.10 -0.15 6.67
C ALA A 159 -14.29 -0.57 7.89
N ALA A 160 -12.95 -0.50 7.82
CA ALA A 160 -12.06 -0.81 8.92
C ALA A 160 -12.31 0.09 10.12
N SER A 161 -12.45 1.41 9.91
CA SER A 161 -12.80 2.35 10.97
C SER A 161 -14.13 2.00 11.65
N LYS A 162 -15.17 1.66 10.86
CA LYS A 162 -16.47 1.23 11.39
C LYS A 162 -16.35 -0.07 12.20
N LEU A 163 -15.61 -1.06 11.71
CA LEU A 163 -15.43 -2.34 12.38
C LEU A 163 -14.70 -2.18 13.71
N LEU A 164 -13.59 -1.43 13.72
CA LEU A 164 -12.81 -1.17 14.93
C LEU A 164 -13.62 -0.38 15.98
N ASN A 165 -14.44 0.58 15.57
CA ASN A 165 -15.35 1.30 16.47
C ASN A 165 -16.44 0.38 17.08
N GLN A 166 -16.73 -0.75 16.43
CA GLN A 166 -17.62 -1.79 16.95
C GLN A 166 -16.87 -2.88 17.75
N GLY A 167 -15.56 -2.72 17.97
CA GLY A 167 -14.73 -3.74 18.62
C GLY A 167 -14.49 -4.98 17.78
N LYS A 168 -14.70 -4.91 16.45
CA LYS A 168 -14.50 -6.03 15.51
C LYS A 168 -13.17 -5.92 14.79
N ASP A 169 -12.57 -7.08 14.51
CA ASP A 169 -11.38 -7.19 13.68
C ASP A 169 -11.73 -6.95 12.20
N PRO A 170 -11.04 -6.04 11.49
CA PRO A 170 -11.23 -5.85 10.06
C PRO A 170 -10.63 -6.96 9.19
N VAL A 171 -9.66 -7.74 9.68
CA VAL A 171 -8.97 -8.76 8.87
C VAL A 171 -9.94 -9.82 8.37
N GLY A 172 -9.86 -10.14 7.08
CA GLY A 172 -10.73 -11.11 6.40
C GLY A 172 -12.17 -10.62 6.23
N ASN A 173 -12.52 -9.40 6.65
CA ASN A 173 -13.88 -8.93 6.57
C ASN A 173 -14.24 -8.51 5.14
N THR A 174 -15.32 -9.09 4.61
CA THR A 174 -15.82 -8.80 3.25
C THR A 174 -16.06 -7.31 2.96
N LEU A 175 -16.26 -6.48 4.00
CA LEU A 175 -16.49 -5.05 3.84
C LEU A 175 -15.24 -4.28 3.37
N LEU A 176 -14.05 -4.86 3.47
CA LEU A 176 -12.83 -4.23 2.99
C LEU A 176 -12.78 -4.19 1.45
N SER A 177 -13.31 -5.22 0.79
CA SER A 177 -13.23 -5.40 -0.67
C SER A 177 -14.56 -5.24 -1.40
N LYS A 178 -15.70 -5.38 -0.72
CA LYS A 178 -17.01 -5.25 -1.37
C LYS A 178 -17.35 -3.80 -1.70
N LYS A 179 -17.86 -3.60 -2.92
CA LYS A 179 -18.47 -2.33 -3.32
C LYS A 179 -19.60 -1.99 -2.34
N PRO A 180 -19.60 -0.81 -1.70
CA PRO A 180 -20.71 -0.39 -0.87
C PRO A 180 -21.94 -0.28 -1.77
N LEU A 181 -22.94 -1.13 -1.49
CA LEU A 181 -24.25 -1.05 -2.10
C LEU A 181 -24.85 0.33 -1.78
N LYS A 182 -25.47 0.96 -2.78
CA LYS A 182 -26.26 2.18 -2.57
C LYS A 182 -27.49 1.87 -1.74
#